data_AF-A0A498CF05-F1
#
_entry.id   AF-A0A498CF05-F1
#
_cell.length_a   1.000
_cell.length_b   1.000
_cell.length_c   1.000
_cell.angle_alpha   90.00
_cell.angle_beta   90.00
_cell.angle_gamma   90.00
#
_symmetry.space_group_name_H-M   'P 1'
#
loop_
_entity.id
_entity.type
_entity.pdbx_description
1 polymer ?
#
loop_
_entity_poly.entity_id
_entity_poly.type
_entity_poly.pdbx_seq_one_letter_code
_entity_poly.pdbx_strand_id
1 'polypeptide(L)'
;MILPSSRADIAAAEAPAAAETRPADADAAAARTRADYGRVSRWGLGLLGTAGALVAGALLSFAASVTASGVDPLGDLLFAGFMVLVAAVFAVPSVWLLIALHRSGRRLARAAGFWAGLPYRQGRRRPTKGDWFAVRFLGFSSDLFLRLITSALAGLAAVFTISVLIRGVVIGQGVDALVLWASWSVVFASVCAGQFGGVQRIQNGYLPRDPASLTRGR
;
A
#
# COMPACT_ATOMS: atom_id res chain seq x y z
N MET A 1 9.18 -7.07 -2.99
CA MET A 1 10.54 -7.07 -2.41
C MET A 1 11.41 -5.98 -3.05
N ILE A 2 12.50 -5.58 -2.39
CA ILE A 2 13.45 -4.54 -2.84
C ILE A 2 14.50 -5.18 -3.75
N LEU A 3 14.81 -4.55 -4.88
CA LEU A 3 15.88 -4.99 -5.77
C LEU A 3 17.26 -4.80 -5.16
N PRO A 4 18.23 -5.67 -5.46
CA PRO A 4 19.62 -5.48 -5.01
C PRO A 4 20.19 -4.10 -5.36
N SER A 5 19.89 -3.59 -6.56
CA SER A 5 20.35 -2.28 -7.05
C SER A 5 19.85 -1.09 -6.23
N SER A 6 18.70 -1.21 -5.55
CA SER A 6 18.13 -0.13 -4.73
C SER A 6 18.52 -0.22 -3.25
N ARG A 7 19.17 -1.31 -2.81
CA ARG A 7 19.53 -1.48 -1.39
C ARG A 7 20.58 -0.47 -0.93
N ALA A 8 21.58 -0.21 -1.75
CA ALA A 8 22.63 0.77 -1.45
C ALA A 8 22.04 2.18 -1.35
N ASP A 9 21.17 2.57 -2.29
CA ASP A 9 20.50 3.87 -2.28
C ASP A 9 19.60 4.06 -1.05
N ILE A 10 18.91 3.01 -0.60
CA ILE A 10 18.09 3.06 0.62
C ILE A 10 18.97 3.19 1.86
N ALA A 11 20.02 2.38 1.97
CA ALA A 11 20.93 2.43 3.11
C ALA A 11 21.61 3.80 3.22
N ALA A 12 22.03 4.38 2.09
CA ALA A 12 22.62 5.70 2.04
C ALA A 12 21.61 6.81 2.39
N ALA A 13 20.32 6.69 2.02
CA ALA A 13 19.27 7.63 2.45
C ALA A 13 18.91 7.51 3.94
N GLU A 14 19.11 6.33 4.52
CA GLU A 14 18.90 6.07 5.95
C GLU A 14 20.14 6.49 6.79
N ALA A 15 21.29 6.74 6.14
CA ALA A 15 22.53 7.13 6.80
C ALA A 15 22.66 8.66 7.00
N PRO A 16 23.26 9.13 8.11
CA PRO A 16 23.44 10.57 8.37
C PRO A 16 24.38 11.29 7.39
N ALA A 17 25.28 10.56 6.73
CA ALA A 17 26.39 11.10 5.93
C ALA A 17 26.01 11.48 4.48
N ALA A 18 24.73 11.42 4.09
CA ALA A 18 24.31 11.72 2.72
C ALA A 18 24.50 13.19 2.26
N ALA A 19 24.99 14.06 3.15
CA ALA A 19 25.15 15.50 2.94
C ALA A 19 26.14 15.87 1.81
N GLU A 20 27.08 14.99 1.45
CA GLU A 20 28.10 15.32 0.44
C GLU A 20 27.74 14.89 -0.99
N THR A 21 26.68 14.10 -1.15
CA THR A 21 26.28 13.48 -2.43
C THR A 21 26.07 14.49 -3.55
N ARG A 22 26.67 14.26 -4.73
CA ARG A 22 26.52 15.17 -5.87
C ARG A 22 25.07 15.17 -6.39
N PRO A 23 24.57 16.28 -6.94
CA PRO A 23 23.20 16.36 -7.46
C PRO A 23 22.85 15.28 -8.49
N ALA A 24 23.79 14.97 -9.40
CA ALA A 24 23.59 13.93 -10.42
C ALA A 24 23.41 12.53 -9.82
N ASP A 25 24.19 12.21 -8.77
CA ASP A 25 24.10 10.92 -8.08
C ASP A 25 22.79 10.80 -7.31
N ALA A 26 22.34 11.89 -6.68
CA ALA A 26 21.05 11.97 -6.01
C ALA A 26 19.88 11.79 -6.99
N ASP A 27 19.92 12.45 -8.16
CA ASP A 27 18.90 12.29 -9.21
C ASP A 27 18.84 10.84 -9.72
N ALA A 28 20.01 10.22 -9.93
CA ALA A 28 20.10 8.82 -10.35
C ALA A 28 19.56 7.85 -9.28
N ALA A 29 19.89 8.07 -8.00
CA ALA A 29 19.37 7.28 -6.88
C ALA A 29 17.85 7.45 -6.72
N ALA A 30 17.33 8.67 -6.89
CA ALA A 30 15.89 8.94 -6.90
C ALA A 30 15.19 8.17 -8.02
N ALA A 31 15.74 8.17 -9.24
CA ALA A 31 15.18 7.45 -10.38
C ALA A 31 15.17 5.93 -10.15
N ARG A 32 16.26 5.34 -9.67
CA ARG A 32 16.35 3.89 -9.39
C ARG A 32 15.37 3.45 -8.30
N THR A 33 15.36 4.15 -7.17
CA THR A 33 14.46 3.82 -6.04
C THR A 33 12.98 4.01 -6.41
N ARG A 34 12.68 5.01 -7.24
CA ARG A 34 11.34 5.21 -7.81
C ARG A 34 10.95 4.11 -8.78
N ALA A 35 11.84 3.68 -9.67
CA ALA A 35 11.57 2.58 -10.59
C ALA A 35 11.30 1.25 -9.85
N ASP A 36 12.06 0.95 -8.79
CA ASP A 36 11.79 -0.23 -7.93
C ASP A 36 10.44 -0.11 -7.21
N TYR A 37 10.12 1.08 -6.69
CA TYR A 37 8.80 1.34 -6.11
C TYR A 37 7.66 1.16 -7.14
N GLY A 38 7.83 1.68 -8.35
CA GLY A 38 6.85 1.68 -9.43
C GLY A 38 6.67 0.34 -10.15
N ARG A 39 7.49 -0.68 -9.85
CA ARG A 39 7.51 -1.92 -10.61
C ARG A 39 6.14 -2.63 -10.62
N VAL A 40 5.64 -2.94 -11.83
CA VAL A 40 4.34 -3.63 -12.04
C VAL A 40 4.29 -4.99 -11.34
N SER A 41 5.38 -5.77 -11.35
CA SER A 41 5.40 -7.07 -10.65
C SER A 41 5.17 -6.92 -9.14
N ARG A 42 5.61 -5.81 -8.53
CA ARG A 42 5.36 -5.51 -7.12
C ARG A 42 3.90 -5.17 -6.87
N TRP A 43 3.26 -4.47 -7.80
CA TRP A 43 1.83 -4.21 -7.78
C TRP A 43 1.02 -5.50 -7.95
N GLY A 44 1.38 -6.35 -8.90
CA GLY A 44 0.76 -7.66 -9.12
C GLY A 44 0.82 -8.58 -7.89
N LEU A 45 1.97 -8.62 -7.20
CA LEU A 45 2.08 -9.32 -5.91
C LEU A 45 1.15 -8.73 -4.84
N GLY A 46 0.92 -7.42 -4.84
CA GLY A 46 -0.05 -6.78 -3.97
C GLY A 46 -1.49 -7.21 -4.28
N LEU A 47 -1.83 -7.36 -5.56
CA LEU A 47 -3.13 -7.91 -5.97
C LEU A 47 -3.29 -9.36 -5.53
N LEU A 48 -2.28 -10.20 -5.75
CA LEU A 48 -2.31 -11.60 -5.33
C LEU A 48 -2.47 -11.74 -3.82
N GLY A 49 -1.72 -10.96 -3.03
CA GLY A 49 -1.88 -10.94 -1.57
C GLY A 49 -3.26 -10.45 -1.15
N THR A 50 -3.83 -9.47 -1.83
CA THR A 50 -5.20 -9.01 -1.56
C THR A 50 -6.22 -10.11 -1.88
N ALA A 51 -6.13 -10.72 -3.06
CA ALA A 51 -7.04 -11.78 -3.49
C ALA A 51 -7.00 -12.99 -2.53
N GLY A 52 -5.81 -13.44 -2.13
CA GLY A 52 -5.68 -14.54 -1.17
C GLY A 52 -6.27 -14.21 0.21
N ALA A 53 -6.13 -12.97 0.68
CA ALA A 53 -6.76 -12.52 1.92
C ALA A 53 -8.30 -12.48 1.83
N LEU A 54 -8.85 -12.05 0.68
CA LEU A 54 -10.30 -12.06 0.45
C LEU A 54 -10.87 -13.48 0.37
N VAL A 55 -10.16 -14.41 -0.30
CA VAL A 55 -10.50 -15.83 -0.34
C VAL A 55 -10.50 -16.43 1.06
N ALA A 56 -9.50 -16.12 1.89
CA ALA A 56 -9.49 -16.57 3.27
C ALA A 56 -10.70 -16.04 4.06
N GLY A 57 -11.09 -14.78 3.86
CA GLY A 57 -12.31 -14.22 4.46
C GLY A 57 -13.59 -14.96 4.04
N ALA A 58 -13.71 -15.35 2.76
CA ALA A 58 -14.83 -16.13 2.27
C ALA A 58 -14.86 -17.55 2.86
N LEU A 59 -13.71 -18.20 3.00
CA LEU A 59 -13.60 -19.52 3.63
C LEU A 59 -13.99 -19.47 5.12
N LEU A 60 -13.61 -18.40 5.83
CA LEU A 60 -14.01 -18.20 7.24
C LEU A 60 -15.51 -17.94 7.36
N SER A 61 -16.10 -17.17 6.44
CA SER A 61 -17.55 -16.96 6.37
C SER A 61 -18.29 -18.28 6.15
N PHE A 62 -17.80 -19.13 5.25
CA PHE A 62 -18.37 -20.45 5.01
C PHE A 62 -18.21 -21.38 6.22
N ALA A 63 -17.06 -21.37 6.90
CA ALA A 63 -16.89 -22.13 8.13
C ALA A 63 -17.92 -21.71 9.20
N ALA A 64 -18.16 -20.40 9.33
CA ALA A 64 -19.18 -19.87 10.25
C ALA A 64 -20.60 -20.30 9.87
N SER A 65 -20.95 -20.33 8.57
CA SER A 65 -22.28 -20.78 8.14
C SER A 65 -22.52 -22.25 8.43
N VAL A 66 -21.51 -23.12 8.24
CA VAL A 66 -21.62 -24.54 8.58
C VAL A 66 -21.84 -24.72 10.08
N THR A 67 -21.05 -24.06 10.94
CA THR A 67 -21.24 -24.14 12.40
C THR A 67 -22.59 -23.62 12.88
N ALA A 68 -23.17 -22.66 12.16
CA ALA A 68 -24.47 -22.10 12.49
C ALA A 68 -25.65 -22.98 12.03
N SER A 69 -25.39 -23.99 11.18
CA SER A 69 -26.44 -24.85 10.63
C SER A 69 -27.04 -25.80 11.69
N GLY A 70 -26.20 -26.31 12.59
CA GLY A 70 -26.61 -27.16 13.72
C GLY A 70 -27.17 -28.53 13.31
N VAL A 71 -26.93 -28.97 12.07
CA VAL A 71 -27.49 -30.21 11.54
C VAL A 71 -26.77 -31.43 12.12
N ASP A 72 -25.45 -31.38 12.19
CA ASP A 72 -24.60 -32.38 12.85
C ASP A 72 -23.52 -31.62 13.65
N PRO A 73 -23.73 -31.35 14.95
CA PRO A 73 -22.82 -30.49 15.71
C PRO A 73 -21.36 -30.95 15.72
N LEU A 74 -21.12 -32.27 15.70
CA LEU A 74 -19.77 -32.82 15.69
C LEU A 74 -19.18 -32.75 14.28
N GLY A 75 -19.93 -33.16 13.25
CA GLY A 75 -19.51 -33.06 11.86
C GLY A 75 -19.24 -31.63 11.41
N ASP A 76 -20.14 -30.69 11.75
CA ASP A 76 -20.05 -29.27 11.45
C ASP A 76 -18.80 -28.65 12.08
N LEU A 77 -18.50 -29.00 13.34
CA LEU A 77 -17.31 -28.52 14.04
C LEU A 77 -16.02 -29.02 13.36
N LEU A 78 -15.95 -30.32 13.02
CA LEU A 78 -14.79 -30.89 12.35
C LEU A 78 -14.57 -30.29 10.97
N PHE A 79 -15.64 -30.14 10.19
CA PHE A 79 -15.58 -29.56 8.85
C PHE A 79 -15.21 -28.08 8.89
N ALA A 80 -15.82 -27.29 9.78
CA ALA A 80 -15.46 -25.88 9.98
C ALA A 80 -14.00 -25.73 10.43
N GLY A 81 -13.53 -26.61 11.33
CA GLY A 81 -12.12 -26.66 11.72
C GLY A 81 -11.19 -26.89 10.53
N PHE A 82 -11.52 -27.83 9.66
CA PHE A 82 -10.78 -28.05 8.41
C PHE A 82 -10.81 -26.81 7.49
N MET A 83 -11.97 -26.17 7.31
CA MET A 83 -12.09 -24.94 6.52
C MET A 83 -11.25 -23.79 7.09
N VAL A 84 -11.16 -23.66 8.42
CA VAL A 84 -10.29 -22.68 9.08
C VAL A 84 -8.82 -22.97 8.79
N LEU A 85 -8.40 -24.24 8.79
CA LEU A 85 -7.03 -24.62 8.41
C LEU A 85 -6.73 -24.26 6.95
N VAL A 86 -7.66 -24.53 6.03
CA VAL A 86 -7.52 -24.13 4.62
C VAL A 86 -7.49 -22.61 4.49
N ALA A 87 -8.34 -21.88 5.21
CA ALA A 87 -8.33 -20.42 5.24
C ALA A 87 -6.98 -19.88 5.74
N ALA A 88 -6.36 -20.52 6.74
CA ALA A 88 -5.04 -20.15 7.23
C ALA A 88 -3.94 -20.31 6.17
N VAL A 89 -4.01 -21.34 5.32
CA VAL A 89 -3.08 -21.55 4.18
C VAL A 89 -3.12 -20.37 3.20
N PHE A 90 -4.28 -19.74 3.01
CA PHE A 90 -4.38 -18.52 2.19
C PHE A 90 -4.05 -17.25 2.96
N ALA A 91 -4.56 -17.11 4.19
CA ALA A 91 -4.44 -15.90 5.00
C ALA A 91 -2.98 -15.60 5.36
N VAL A 92 -2.25 -16.57 5.91
CA VAL A 92 -0.89 -16.37 6.43
C VAL A 92 0.07 -15.85 5.36
N PRO A 93 0.27 -16.51 4.21
CA PRO A 93 1.18 -16.02 3.18
C PRO A 93 0.71 -14.70 2.56
N SER A 94 -0.61 -14.50 2.40
CA SER A 94 -1.19 -13.28 1.85
C SER A 94 -0.93 -12.07 2.74
N VAL A 95 -1.24 -12.18 4.04
CA VAL A 95 -1.01 -11.13 5.03
C VAL A 95 0.48 -10.87 5.19
N TRP A 96 1.30 -11.91 5.27
CA TRP A 96 2.76 -11.76 5.32
C TRP A 96 3.30 -11.01 4.10
N LEU A 97 2.85 -11.38 2.89
CA LEU A 97 3.23 -10.72 1.65
C LEU A 97 2.82 -9.24 1.65
N LEU A 98 1.59 -8.93 2.05
CA LEU A 98 1.09 -7.55 2.15
C LEU A 98 1.90 -6.72 3.16
N ILE A 99 2.21 -7.28 4.34
CA ILE A 99 3.05 -6.61 5.35
C ILE A 99 4.46 -6.39 4.81
N ALA A 100 5.06 -7.39 4.17
CA ALA A 100 6.38 -7.29 3.56
C ALA A 100 6.41 -6.22 2.46
N LEU A 101 5.38 -6.15 1.62
CA LEU A 101 5.20 -5.11 0.61
C LEU A 101 4.97 -3.73 1.22
N HIS A 102 4.21 -3.62 2.31
CA HIS A 102 4.00 -2.36 3.01
C HIS A 102 5.32 -1.83 3.58
N ARG A 103 6.05 -2.66 4.34
CA ARG A 103 7.32 -2.27 4.97
C ARG A 103 8.38 -1.89 3.94
N SER A 104 8.57 -2.73 2.92
CA SER A 104 9.56 -2.42 1.88
C SER A 104 9.16 -1.24 1.00
N GLY A 105 7.86 -1.03 0.75
CA GLY A 105 7.36 0.10 -0.03
C GLY A 105 7.56 1.42 0.71
N ARG A 106 7.35 1.41 2.03
CA ARG A 106 7.63 2.56 2.91
C ARG A 106 9.09 2.99 2.92
N ARG A 107 10.03 2.05 2.81
CA ARG A 107 11.46 2.36 2.75
C ARG A 107 11.82 2.96 1.39
N LEU A 108 11.38 2.33 0.30
CA LEU A 108 11.56 2.83 -1.06
C LEU A 108 10.98 4.24 -1.26
N ALA A 109 9.74 4.47 -0.82
CA ALA A 109 9.07 5.76 -0.92
C ALA A 109 9.82 6.86 -0.15
N ARG A 110 10.34 6.55 1.05
CA ARG A 110 11.15 7.47 1.84
C ARG A 110 12.49 7.78 1.17
N ALA A 111 13.19 6.76 0.67
CA ALA A 111 14.46 6.93 -0.03
C ALA A 111 14.27 7.75 -1.32
N ALA A 112 13.28 7.43 -2.15
CA ALA A 112 12.98 8.17 -3.37
C ALA A 112 12.67 9.64 -3.07
N GLY A 113 11.83 9.90 -2.06
CA GLY A 113 11.51 11.26 -1.63
C GLY A 113 12.71 12.02 -1.03
N PHE A 114 13.58 11.32 -0.29
CA PHE A 114 14.81 11.90 0.23
C PHE A 114 15.75 12.33 -0.89
N TRP A 115 16.08 11.42 -1.80
CA TRP A 115 17.00 11.69 -2.91
C TRP A 115 16.49 12.78 -3.86
N ALA A 116 15.19 12.77 -4.16
CA ALA A 116 14.58 13.79 -5.02
C ALA A 116 14.64 15.20 -4.41
N GLY A 117 14.53 15.31 -3.08
CA GLY A 117 14.58 16.59 -2.36
C GLY A 117 16.00 17.06 -2.02
N LEU A 118 17.00 16.16 -2.01
CA LEU A 118 18.32 16.43 -1.48
C LEU A 118 19.04 17.64 -2.14
N PRO A 119 19.11 17.76 -3.48
CA PRO A 119 19.82 18.88 -4.11
C PRO A 119 19.20 20.24 -3.80
N TYR A 120 17.88 20.28 -3.60
CA TYR A 120 17.13 21.50 -3.28
C TYR A 120 17.31 21.90 -1.81
N ARG A 121 17.26 20.92 -0.89
CA ARG A 121 17.51 21.16 0.54
C ARG A 121 18.93 21.63 0.81
N GLN A 122 19.91 21.17 0.03
CA GLN A 122 21.30 21.61 0.13
C GLN A 122 21.59 22.94 -0.58
N GLY A 123 20.60 23.56 -1.23
CA GLY A 123 20.79 24.78 -2.02
C GLY A 123 21.64 24.60 -3.29
N ARG A 124 22.00 23.36 -3.65
CA ARG A 124 22.78 23.03 -4.86
C ARG A 124 21.94 23.18 -6.14
N ARG A 125 20.61 23.17 -6.04
CA ARG A 125 19.66 23.45 -7.14
C ARG A 125 18.55 24.37 -6.63
N ARG A 126 18.16 25.36 -7.45
CA ARG A 126 17.02 26.22 -7.18
C ARG A 126 15.76 25.69 -7.87
N PRO A 127 14.57 25.77 -7.24
CA PRO A 127 13.30 25.47 -7.92
C PRO A 127 13.11 26.37 -9.15
N THR A 128 12.61 25.80 -10.24
CA THR A 128 12.33 26.50 -11.49
C THR A 128 10.84 26.48 -11.80
N LYS A 129 10.37 27.31 -12.75
CA LYS A 129 8.95 27.30 -13.17
C LYS A 129 8.52 25.93 -13.73
N GLY A 130 9.42 25.20 -14.40
CA GLY A 130 9.13 23.85 -14.90
C GLY A 130 8.89 22.83 -13.79
N ASP A 131 9.46 23.06 -12.60
CA ASP A 131 9.28 22.20 -11.45
C ASP A 131 7.86 22.25 -10.86
N TRP A 132 7.12 23.34 -11.13
CA TRP A 132 5.72 23.49 -10.73
C TRP A 132 4.85 22.35 -11.26
N PHE A 133 5.01 22.01 -12.54
CA PHE A 133 4.29 20.89 -13.16
C PHE A 133 4.78 19.55 -12.63
N ALA A 134 6.10 19.40 -12.46
CA ALA A 134 6.68 18.15 -11.96
C ALA A 134 6.17 17.77 -10.57
N VAL A 135 5.98 18.74 -9.67
CA VAL A 135 5.46 18.50 -8.31
C VAL A 135 3.95 18.22 -8.32
N ARG A 136 3.16 19.00 -9.06
CA ARG A 136 1.68 18.89 -9.05
C ARG A 136 1.16 17.69 -9.83
N PHE A 137 1.80 17.35 -10.95
CA PHE A 137 1.40 16.23 -11.79
C PHE A 137 2.15 14.94 -11.48
N LEU A 138 2.89 14.89 -10.36
CA LEU A 138 3.64 13.70 -9.95
C LEU A 138 2.73 12.46 -9.84
N GLY A 139 1.50 12.63 -9.37
CA GLY A 139 0.52 11.55 -9.27
C GLY A 139 0.09 10.95 -10.61
N PHE A 140 0.22 11.70 -11.71
CA PHE A 140 -0.12 11.23 -13.05
C PHE A 140 1.03 10.50 -13.76
N SER A 141 2.17 10.36 -13.10
CA SER A 141 3.22 9.46 -13.57
C SER A 141 2.71 8.02 -13.62
N SER A 142 3.09 7.27 -14.66
CA SER A 142 2.59 5.91 -14.90
C SER A 142 2.85 4.97 -13.72
N ASP A 143 3.91 5.21 -12.94
CA ASP A 143 4.27 4.41 -11.76
C ASP A 143 3.39 4.69 -10.52
N LEU A 144 2.86 5.91 -10.38
CA LEU A 144 2.02 6.29 -9.24
C LEU A 144 0.53 6.24 -9.56
N PHE A 145 0.16 6.48 -10.82
CA PHE A 145 -1.23 6.54 -11.26
C PHE A 145 -1.97 5.22 -11.01
N LEU A 146 -1.33 4.09 -11.32
CA LEU A 146 -1.90 2.76 -11.06
C LEU A 146 -2.15 2.52 -9.56
N ARG A 147 -1.26 3.03 -8.69
CA ARG A 147 -1.40 2.92 -7.23
C ARG A 147 -2.49 3.86 -6.70
N LEU A 148 -2.65 5.03 -7.30
CA LEU A 148 -3.74 5.95 -6.97
C LEU A 148 -5.09 5.36 -7.33
N ILE A 149 -5.25 4.81 -8.54
CA ILE A 149 -6.48 4.13 -8.95
C ILE A 149 -6.79 2.97 -8.00
N THR A 150 -5.83 2.08 -7.77
CA THR A 150 -6.07 0.92 -6.88
C THR A 150 -6.28 1.31 -5.43
N SER A 151 -5.67 2.40 -4.94
CA SER A 151 -5.97 2.94 -3.62
C SER A 151 -7.38 3.53 -3.54
N ALA A 152 -7.84 4.25 -4.56
CA ALA A 152 -9.18 4.82 -4.60
C ALA A 152 -10.24 3.71 -4.66
N LEU A 153 -10.03 2.70 -5.51
CA LEU A 153 -10.90 1.52 -5.60
C LEU A 153 -10.93 0.73 -4.28
N ALA A 154 -9.78 0.52 -3.65
CA ALA A 154 -9.73 -0.12 -2.33
C ALA A 154 -10.45 0.73 -1.26
N GLY A 155 -10.34 2.05 -1.31
CA GLY A 155 -11.08 2.96 -0.43
C GLY A 155 -12.59 2.85 -0.62
N LEU A 156 -13.07 2.86 -1.87
CA LEU A 156 -14.48 2.67 -2.19
C LEU A 156 -14.99 1.30 -1.73
N ALA A 157 -14.22 0.23 -1.97
CA ALA A 157 -14.55 -1.11 -1.50
C ALA A 157 -14.59 -1.21 0.03
N ALA A 158 -13.69 -0.52 0.73
CA ALA A 158 -13.71 -0.45 2.19
C ALA A 158 -15.00 0.23 2.68
N VAL A 159 -15.36 1.39 2.14
CA VAL A 159 -16.60 2.10 2.50
C VAL A 159 -17.83 1.24 2.22
N PHE A 160 -17.88 0.59 1.05
CA PHE A 160 -18.96 -0.32 0.69
C PHE A 160 -19.10 -1.47 1.69
N THR A 161 -18.02 -2.23 1.93
CA THR A 161 -18.06 -3.39 2.84
C THR A 161 -18.37 -3.00 4.28
N ILE A 162 -17.85 -1.87 4.77
CA ILE A 162 -18.18 -1.34 6.10
C ILE A 162 -19.66 -0.98 6.17
N SER A 163 -20.21 -0.35 5.13
CA SER A 163 -21.63 0.03 5.09
C SER A 163 -22.54 -1.20 5.11
N VAL A 164 -22.18 -2.25 4.35
CA VAL A 164 -22.90 -3.53 4.33
C VAL A 164 -22.76 -4.25 5.67
N LEU A 165 -21.59 -4.24 6.30
CA LEU A 165 -21.38 -4.79 7.64
C LEU A 165 -22.28 -4.11 8.68
N ILE A 166 -22.28 -2.77 8.73
CA ILE A 166 -23.11 -1.99 9.65
C ILE A 166 -24.59 -2.31 9.41
N ARG A 167 -25.04 -2.29 8.15
CA ARG A 167 -26.41 -2.67 7.79
C ARG A 167 -26.72 -4.10 8.26
N GLY A 168 -25.80 -5.03 8.06
CA GLY A 168 -25.92 -6.43 8.47
C GLY A 168 -26.15 -6.57 9.96
N VAL A 169 -25.41 -5.82 10.78
CA VAL A 169 -25.58 -5.77 12.23
C VAL A 169 -26.96 -5.22 12.59
N VAL A 170 -27.39 -4.11 11.97
CA VAL A 170 -28.68 -3.45 12.26
C VAL A 170 -29.88 -4.36 11.97
N ILE A 171 -29.83 -5.14 10.89
CA ILE A 171 -30.93 -6.03 10.51
C ILE A 171 -30.79 -7.45 11.07
N GLY A 172 -29.78 -7.71 11.91
CA GLY A 172 -29.56 -9.03 12.53
C GLY A 172 -29.20 -10.12 11.53
N GLN A 173 -28.32 -9.84 10.55
CA GLN A 173 -27.81 -10.88 9.65
C GLN A 173 -27.01 -11.96 10.37
N GLY A 174 -26.94 -13.13 9.74
CA GLY A 174 -26.16 -14.27 10.20
C GLY A 174 -24.68 -13.94 10.39
N VAL A 175 -24.05 -14.66 11.32
CA VAL A 175 -22.64 -14.49 11.69
C VAL A 175 -21.71 -14.70 10.49
N ASP A 176 -22.07 -15.61 9.58
CA ASP A 176 -21.38 -15.88 8.32
C ASP A 176 -21.24 -14.63 7.45
N ALA A 177 -22.33 -13.88 7.26
CA ALA A 177 -22.32 -12.64 6.50
C ALA A 177 -21.48 -11.57 7.22
N LEU A 178 -21.61 -11.45 8.54
CA LEU A 178 -20.83 -10.48 9.33
C LEU A 178 -19.33 -10.77 9.25
N VAL A 179 -18.91 -12.04 9.34
CA VAL A 179 -17.51 -12.47 9.20
C VAL A 179 -16.97 -12.10 7.82
N LEU A 180 -17.74 -12.35 6.76
CA LEU A 180 -17.34 -11.99 5.39
C LEU A 180 -17.07 -10.50 5.28
N TRP A 181 -18.07 -9.67 5.61
CA TRP A 181 -17.97 -8.23 5.43
C TRP A 181 -16.90 -7.62 6.33
N ALA A 182 -16.79 -8.07 7.58
CA ALA A 182 -15.73 -7.62 8.49
C ALA A 182 -14.32 -7.94 7.95
N SER A 183 -14.11 -9.17 7.48
CA SER A 183 -12.81 -9.57 6.92
C SER A 183 -12.42 -8.72 5.70
N TRP A 184 -13.36 -8.50 4.78
CA TRP A 184 -13.14 -7.71 3.58
C TRP A 184 -12.92 -6.23 3.89
N SER A 185 -13.67 -5.66 4.85
CA SER A 185 -13.46 -4.29 5.31
C SER A 185 -12.04 -4.06 5.83
N VAL A 186 -11.53 -4.97 6.66
CA VAL A 186 -10.17 -4.90 7.19
C VAL A 186 -9.13 -4.96 6.07
N VAL A 187 -9.30 -5.88 5.11
CA VAL A 187 -8.38 -6.03 3.98
C VAL A 187 -8.36 -4.78 3.11
N PHE A 188 -9.53 -4.31 2.65
CA PHE A 188 -9.60 -3.15 1.76
C PHE A 188 -9.12 -1.86 2.42
N ALA A 189 -9.49 -1.62 3.69
CA ALA A 189 -9.03 -0.46 4.43
C ALA A 189 -7.49 -0.48 4.59
N SER A 190 -6.92 -1.64 4.91
CA SER A 190 -5.47 -1.81 5.06
C SER A 190 -4.71 -1.59 3.74
N VAL A 191 -5.23 -2.13 2.63
CA VAL A 191 -4.65 -1.95 1.29
C VAL A 191 -4.72 -0.48 0.87
N CYS A 192 -5.86 0.18 1.06
CA CYS A 192 -6.04 1.61 0.80
C CYS A 192 -5.02 2.46 1.57
N ALA A 193 -4.96 2.31 2.90
CA ALA A 193 -4.02 3.04 3.74
C ALA A 193 -2.55 2.79 3.34
N GLY A 194 -2.22 1.54 2.99
CA GLY A 194 -0.88 1.15 2.56
C GLY A 194 -0.45 1.82 1.24
N GLN A 195 -1.31 1.80 0.23
CA GLN A 195 -1.03 2.39 -1.10
C GLN A 195 -1.02 3.92 -1.03
N PHE A 196 -2.05 4.52 -0.43
CA PHE A 196 -2.16 5.98 -0.29
C PHE A 196 -0.98 6.57 0.47
N GLY A 197 -0.62 6.00 1.62
CA GLY A 197 0.51 6.47 2.41
C GLY A 197 1.86 6.33 1.69
N GLY A 198 1.99 5.39 0.76
CA GLY A 198 3.18 5.27 -0.09
C GLY A 198 3.30 6.43 -1.09
N VAL A 199 2.20 6.75 -1.79
CA VAL A 199 2.15 7.86 -2.75
C VAL A 199 2.38 9.21 -2.04
N GLN A 200 1.72 9.45 -0.91
CA GLN A 200 1.86 10.69 -0.15
C GLN A 200 3.31 10.92 0.31
N ARG A 201 4.02 9.86 0.72
CA ARG A 201 5.43 9.96 1.12
C ARG A 201 6.33 10.40 -0.03
N ILE A 202 6.09 9.90 -1.24
CA ILE A 202 6.83 10.32 -2.42
C ILE A 202 6.51 11.78 -2.73
N GLN A 203 5.24 12.16 -2.79
CA GLN A 203 4.82 13.56 -3.03
C GLN A 203 5.45 14.53 -2.01
N ASN A 204 5.42 14.19 -0.72
CA ASN A 204 6.05 14.99 0.33
C ASN A 204 7.57 15.15 0.13
N GLY A 205 8.24 14.16 -0.47
CA GLY A 205 9.66 14.24 -0.80
C GLY A 205 9.99 15.25 -1.91
N TYR A 206 9.03 15.53 -2.80
CA TYR A 206 9.19 16.50 -3.89
C TYR A 206 8.80 17.93 -3.47
N LEU A 207 8.24 18.16 -2.28
CA LEU A 207 7.91 19.51 -1.80
C LEU A 207 9.07 20.52 -1.81
N PRO A 208 10.34 20.15 -1.50
CA PRO A 208 11.47 21.09 -1.60
C PRO A 208 11.71 21.63 -3.02
N ARG A 209 11.17 20.95 -4.04
CA ARG A 209 11.25 21.33 -5.45
C ARG A 209 10.09 22.26 -5.86
N ASP A 210 9.11 22.51 -4.98
CA ASP A 210 7.96 23.36 -5.30
C ASP A 210 8.36 24.85 -5.41
N PRO A 211 8.21 25.47 -6.59
CA PRO A 211 8.49 26.89 -6.77
C PRO A 211 7.39 27.80 -6.19
N ALA A 212 6.34 27.28 -5.53
CA ALA A 212 5.29 28.10 -4.92
C ALA A 212 5.83 29.11 -3.88
N SER A 213 6.97 28.79 -3.24
CA SER A 213 7.72 29.73 -2.39
C SER A 213 8.23 30.95 -3.17
N LEU A 214 8.55 30.81 -4.45
CA LEU A 214 8.97 31.90 -5.35
C LEU A 214 7.82 32.81 -5.76
N THR A 215 6.57 32.33 -5.71
CA THR A 215 5.37 33.11 -6.05
C THR A 215 4.75 33.85 -4.85
N ARG A 216 5.15 33.53 -3.61
CA ARG A 216 4.67 34.23 -2.39
C ARG A 216 5.50 35.46 -2.02
N GLY A 217 6.54 35.77 -2.77
CA GLY A 217 7.41 36.92 -2.56
C GLY A 217 7.46 37.81 -3.78
N ARG A 218 6.40 38.59 -3.99
CA ARG A 218 6.40 39.98 -4.47
C ARG A 218 5.11 40.64 -4.00
#